data_AF-A0A960JLQ7-F1
#
_entry.id   AF-A0A960JLQ7-F1
#
_cell.length_a   1.000
_cell.length_b   1.000
_cell.length_c   1.000
_cell.angle_alpha   90.00
_cell.angle_beta   90.00
_cell.angle_gamma   90.00
#
_symmetry.space_group_name_H-M   'P 1'
#
loop_
_entity.id
_entity.type
_entity.pdbx_description
1 polymer ?
#
loop_
_entity_poly.entity_id
_entity_poly.type
_entity_poly.pdbx_seq_one_letter_code
_entity_poly.pdbx_strand_id
1 'polypeptide(L)'
;MNEIERKKKLLDQGLKQVEVAEAMVKEFGITKDSAVTIVSKMITGAGWYPVYAKWLNDKYGIIIPRPAWLETGRTRMKRAA
;
A
#
# COMPACT_ATOMS: atom_id res chain seq x y z
N MET A 1 -0.27 9.75 -4.58
CA MET A 1 0.40 8.80 -5.49
C MET A 1 -0.65 7.92 -6.16
N ASN A 2 -0.67 7.91 -7.48
CA ASN A 2 -1.56 7.08 -8.30
C ASN A 2 -1.00 5.66 -8.47
N GLU A 3 -1.78 4.74 -9.05
CA GLU A 3 -1.33 3.35 -9.30
C GLU A 3 -0.05 3.32 -10.15
N ILE A 4 0.00 4.11 -11.23
CA ILE A 4 1.14 4.19 -12.15
C ILE A 4 2.40 4.64 -11.41
N GLU A 5 2.29 5.64 -10.53
CA GLU A 5 3.41 6.16 -9.75
C GLU A 5 3.90 5.14 -8.71
N ARG A 6 2.98 4.39 -8.09
CA ARG A 6 3.33 3.30 -7.15
C ARG A 6 4.09 2.19 -7.85
N LYS A 7 3.61 1.76 -9.02
CA LYS A 7 4.30 0.75 -9.85
C LYS A 7 5.66 1.25 -10.34
N LYS A 8 5.75 2.49 -10.80
CA LYS A 8 7.00 3.10 -11.25
C LYS A 8 8.02 3.18 -10.12
N LYS A 9 7.62 3.61 -8.92
CA LYS A 9 8.53 3.72 -7.77
C LYS A 9 9.08 2.38 -7.30
N LEU A 10 8.29 1.31 -7.41
CA LEU A 10 8.77 -0.06 -7.18
C LEU A 10 9.80 -0.49 -8.22
N LEU A 11 9.53 -0.21 -9.51
CA LEU A 11 10.46 -0.49 -10.60
C LEU A 11 11.76 0.31 -10.50
N ASP A 12 11.68 1.60 -10.13
CA ASP A 12 12.82 2.49 -9.94
C ASP A 12 13.73 2.00 -8.79
N GLN A 13 13.19 1.26 -7.82
CA GLN A 13 13.93 0.62 -6.74
C GLN A 13 14.44 -0.79 -7.11
N GLY A 14 14.15 -1.26 -8.33
CA GLY A 14 14.46 -2.61 -8.77
C GLY A 14 13.64 -3.70 -8.07
N LEU A 15 12.59 -3.32 -7.33
CA LEU A 15 11.82 -4.23 -6.50
C LEU A 15 10.62 -4.81 -7.25
N LYS A 16 10.52 -6.14 -7.25
CA LYS A 16 9.32 -6.82 -7.71
C LYS A 16 8.28 -6.89 -6.59
N GLN A 17 7.00 -6.90 -6.95
CA GLN A 17 5.91 -7.09 -5.98
C GLN A 17 6.09 -8.36 -5.14
N VAL A 18 6.71 -9.40 -5.73
CA VAL A 18 7.02 -10.67 -5.06
C VAL A 18 8.07 -10.48 -3.95
N GLU A 19 9.09 -9.66 -4.18
CA GLU A 19 10.15 -9.40 -3.19
C GLU A 19 9.62 -8.56 -2.03
N VAL A 20 8.76 -7.59 -2.33
CA VAL A 20 8.04 -6.81 -1.31
C VAL A 20 7.14 -7.71 -0.48
N ALA A 21 6.44 -8.65 -1.12
CA ALA A 21 5.62 -9.63 -0.42
C ALA A 21 6.46 -10.56 0.46
N GLU A 22 7.64 -11.00 0.01
CA GLU A 22 8.56 -11.81 0.82
C GLU A 22 9.13 -11.04 2.01
N ALA A 23 9.47 -9.77 1.85
CA ALA A 23 9.86 -8.90 2.96
C ALA A 23 8.71 -8.74 3.97
N MET A 24 7.47 -8.65 3.48
CA MET A 24 6.28 -8.53 4.30
C MET A 24 5.97 -9.83 5.08
N VAL A 25 6.21 -11.00 4.47
CA VAL A 25 6.14 -12.31 5.15
C VAL A 25 7.13 -12.38 6.32
N LYS A 26 8.38 -11.95 6.09
CA LYS A 26 9.43 -11.96 7.13
C LYS A 26 9.12 -11.01 8.28
N GLU A 27 8.58 -9.83 7.99
CA GLU A 27 8.32 -8.81 9.01
C GLU A 27 7.07 -9.11 9.84
N PHE A 28 5.99 -9.58 9.20
CA PHE A 28 4.67 -9.71 9.83
C PHE A 28 4.27 -11.17 10.10
N GLY A 29 5.06 -12.15 9.68
CA GLY A 29 4.79 -13.57 9.90
C GLY A 29 3.55 -14.10 9.17
N ILE A 30 3.09 -13.41 8.12
CA ILE A 30 1.90 -13.80 7.33
C ILE A 30 2.27 -14.79 6.21
N THR A 31 1.27 -15.48 5.66
CA THR A 31 1.50 -16.38 4.51
C THR A 31 1.87 -15.59 3.25
N LYS A 32 2.69 -16.21 2.39
CA LYS A 32 3.16 -15.61 1.12
C LYS A 32 2.00 -15.19 0.21
N ASP A 33 0.96 -16.01 0.10
CA ASP A 33 -0.21 -15.71 -0.73
C ASP A 33 -1.00 -14.50 -0.22
N SER A 34 -1.12 -14.37 1.10
CA SER A 34 -1.73 -13.20 1.73
C SER A 34 -0.91 -11.95 1.45
N ALA A 35 0.42 -12.03 1.61
CA ALA A 35 1.31 -10.91 1.35
C ALA A 35 1.24 -10.42 -0.10
N VAL A 36 1.29 -11.33 -1.07
CA VAL A 36 1.15 -11.00 -2.51
C VAL A 36 -0.20 -10.35 -2.79
N THR A 37 -1.28 -10.90 -2.25
CA THR A 37 -2.63 -10.36 -2.43
C THR A 37 -2.75 -8.96 -1.84
N ILE A 38 -2.21 -8.75 -0.64
CA ILE A 38 -2.25 -7.45 0.05
C ILE A 38 -1.44 -6.41 -0.72
N VAL A 39 -0.20 -6.72 -1.11
CA VAL A 39 0.65 -5.83 -1.91
C VAL A 39 -0.04 -5.47 -3.24
N SER A 40 -0.59 -6.46 -3.94
CA SER A 40 -1.32 -6.23 -5.19
C SER A 40 -2.54 -5.32 -5.02
N LYS A 41 -3.39 -5.58 -4.00
CA LYS A 41 -4.55 -4.75 -3.68
C LYS A 41 -4.16 -3.31 -3.30
N MET A 42 -3.05 -3.14 -2.60
CA MET A 42 -2.54 -1.83 -2.19
C MET A 42 -1.93 -1.04 -3.34
N ILE A 43 -1.23 -1.69 -4.28
CA ILE A 43 -0.66 -1.03 -5.45
C ILE A 43 -1.76 -0.58 -6.41
N THR A 44 -2.73 -1.48 -6.67
CA THR A 44 -3.91 -1.19 -7.53
C THR A 44 -4.90 -0.24 -6.87
N GLY A 45 -4.81 -0.03 -5.55
CA GLY A 45 -5.76 0.79 -4.80
C GLY A 45 -7.12 0.13 -4.57
N ALA A 46 -7.26 -1.16 -4.92
CA ALA A 46 -8.45 -1.96 -4.65
C ALA A 46 -8.64 -2.27 -3.16
N GLY A 47 -7.57 -2.19 -2.36
CA GLY A 47 -7.63 -2.34 -0.91
C GLY A 47 -6.65 -1.42 -0.20
N TRP A 48 -6.98 -1.05 1.04
CA TRP A 48 -6.12 -0.24 1.88
C TRP A 48 -5.97 -0.88 3.26
N TYR A 49 -4.72 -1.15 3.62
CA TYR A 49 -4.36 -1.74 4.89
C TYR A 49 -3.40 -0.77 5.60
N PRO A 50 -3.84 -0.07 6.65
CA PRO A 50 -3.09 1.06 7.23
C PRO A 50 -1.70 0.66 7.74
N VAL A 51 -1.58 -0.53 8.35
CA VAL A 51 -0.30 -1.02 8.88
C VAL A 51 0.72 -1.24 7.76
N TYR A 52 0.31 -1.96 6.71
CA TYR A 52 1.19 -2.28 5.58
C TYR A 52 1.44 -1.06 4.68
N ALA A 53 0.45 -0.17 4.53
CA ALA A 53 0.62 1.08 3.80
C ALA A 53 1.64 2.00 4.47
N LYS A 54 1.60 2.08 5.81
CA LYS A 54 2.62 2.80 6.58
C LYS A 54 4.00 2.15 6.41
N TRP A 55 4.08 0.83 6.55
CA TRP A 55 5.33 0.09 6.37
C TRP A 55 5.94 0.27 4.96
N LEU A 56 5.12 0.25 3.90
CA LEU A 56 5.57 0.51 2.53
C LEU A 56 6.07 1.94 2.33
N ASN A 57 5.47 2.90 3.03
CA ASN A 57 5.95 4.27 3.03
C ASN A 57 7.28 4.40 3.79
N ASP A 58 7.38 3.78 4.96
CA ASP A 58 8.56 3.89 5.82
C ASP A 58 9.78 3.18 5.21
N LYS A 59 9.60 1.99 4.60
CA LYS A 59 10.71 1.23 3.98
C LYS A 59 11.04 1.65 2.55
N TYR A 60 10.03 1.98 1.75
CA TYR A 60 10.18 2.18 0.29
C TYR A 60 9.73 3.56 -0.17
N GLY A 61 9.25 4.43 0.72
CA GLY A 61 8.70 5.73 0.35
C GLY A 61 7.42 5.65 -0.49
N ILE A 62 6.74 4.50 -0.53
CA ILE A 62 5.53 4.31 -1.34
C ILE A 62 4.34 4.87 -0.57
N ILE A 63 3.85 6.02 -1.02
CA ILE A 63 2.70 6.68 -0.41
C ILE A 63 1.42 6.03 -0.97
N ILE A 64 0.68 5.34 -0.10
CA ILE A 64 -0.62 4.76 -0.44
C ILE A 64 -1.70 5.58 0.25
N PRO A 65 -2.33 6.54 -0.47
CA PRO A 65 -3.30 7.42 0.14
C PRO A 65 -4.49 6.61 0.66
N ARG A 66 -5.01 7.01 1.82
CA ARG A 66 -6.25 6.44 2.36
C ARG A 66 -7.38 6.68 1.34
N PRO A 67 -8.12 5.64 0.94
CA PRO A 67 -9.21 5.81 -0.01
C PRO A 67 -10.36 6.62 0.59
N ALA A 68 -11.01 7.46 -0.23
CA ALA A 68 -12.13 8.32 0.19
C ALA A 68 -13.37 7.53 0.67
N TRP A 69 -13.51 6.27 0.28
CA TRP A 69 -14.56 5.37 0.77
C TRP A 69 -14.29 4.85 2.19
N LEU A 70 -13.05 4.90 2.65
CA LEU A 70 -12.61 4.55 4.00
C LEU A 70 -12.49 5.77 4.93
N GLU A 71 -12.59 6.99 4.40
CA GLU A 71 -12.64 8.21 5.21
C GLU A 71 -13.97 8.23 5.98
N THR A 72 -13.90 8.08 7.31
CA THR A 72 -15.04 8.27 8.22
C THR A 72 -15.70 9.64 7.98
N GLY A 73 -17.02 9.76 8.13
CA GLY A 73 -17.79 10.95 7.75
C GLY A 73 -17.27 12.31 8.27
N ARG A 74 -16.57 12.34 9.42
CA ARG A 74 -15.88 13.53 9.95
C ARG A 74 -14.82 14.10 8.99
N THR A 75 -14.09 13.25 8.27
CA THR A 75 -13.04 13.70 7.34
C THR A 75 -13.62 14.22 6.03
N ARG A 76 -14.77 13.70 5.60
CA ARG A 76 -15.50 14.20 4.41
C ARG A 76 -16.00 15.63 4.61
N MET A 77 -16.53 15.95 5.79
CA MET A 77 -17.00 17.31 6.10
C MET A 77 -15.86 18.35 6.12
N LYS A 78 -14.67 17.99 6.62
CA LYS A 78 -13.52 18.90 6.68
C LYS A 78 -12.88 19.24 5.33
N ARG A 79 -13.18 18.47 4.29
CA ARG A 79 -12.69 18.72 2.91
C ARG A 79 -13.69 19.52 2.07
N ALA A 80 -14.93 19.60 2.51
CA ALA A 80 -16.02 20.33 1.85
C ALA A 80 -16.30 21.71 2.49
N ALA A 81 -15.62 22.00 3.60
CA ALA A 81 -15.58 23.31 4.25
C ALA A 81 -14.24 23.99 3.90
#